data_AF-L1NT69-F1
#
_entry.id   AF-L1NT69-F1
#
_cell.length_a   1.000
_cell.length_b   1.000
_cell.length_c   1.000
_cell.angle_alpha   90.00
_cell.angle_beta   90.00
_cell.angle_gamma   90.00
#
_symmetry.space_group_name_H-M   'P 1'
#
loop_
_entity.id
_entity.type
_entity.pdbx_description
1 polymer ?
#
loop_
_entity_poly.entity_id
_entity_poly.type
_entity_poly.pdbx_seq_one_letter_code
_entity_poly.pdbx_strand_id
1 'polypeptide(L)'
;MVLALNTDASVRRQGKGDDRPINGLADRAAVAAALADVDLVTWFDEDTPAELIEQIKPDILVKGGDWPVEKIVGAEQTLARGGKVFSIPFLHQTSTTQTLAKIRQTERK
;
A
#
# COMPACT_ATOMS: atom_id res chain seq x y z
N MET A 1 5.02 10.96 7.31
CA MET A 1 4.81 10.36 5.98
C MET A 1 3.34 10.41 5.56
N VAL A 2 3.03 10.63 4.27
CA VAL A 2 1.67 10.41 3.74
C VAL A 2 1.52 8.96 3.29
N LEU A 3 0.47 8.28 3.76
CA LEU A 3 0.17 6.91 3.38
C LEU A 3 -1.18 6.84 2.65
N ALA A 4 -1.16 6.38 1.40
CA ALA A 4 -2.35 6.21 0.59
C ALA A 4 -2.78 4.74 0.56
N LEU A 5 -4.03 4.47 0.92
CA LEU A 5 -4.63 3.13 0.92
C LEU A 5 -5.54 2.94 -0.29
N ASN A 6 -5.50 1.76 -0.90
CA ASN A 6 -6.56 1.35 -1.81
C ASN A 6 -7.92 1.30 -1.07
N THR A 7 -9.00 1.72 -1.72
CA THR A 7 -10.38 1.43 -1.27
C THR A 7 -10.66 -0.08 -1.32
N ASP A 8 -11.79 -0.49 -0.74
CA ASP A 8 -12.19 -1.90 -0.75
C ASP A 8 -12.50 -2.40 -2.17
N ALA A 9 -13.09 -1.55 -3.02
CA ALA A 9 -13.32 -1.85 -4.44
C ALA A 9 -12.00 -1.99 -5.20
N SER A 10 -11.06 -1.06 -5.01
CA SER A 10 -9.71 -1.12 -5.60
C SER A 10 -8.97 -2.41 -5.21
N VAL A 11 -9.04 -2.81 -3.93
CA VAL A 11 -8.43 -4.06 -3.46
C VAL A 11 -9.04 -5.29 -4.15
N ARG A 12 -10.37 -5.33 -4.32
CA ARG A 12 -11.05 -6.45 -4.99
C ARG A 12 -10.61 -6.59 -6.45
N ARG A 13 -10.46 -5.48 -7.17
CA ARG A 13 -10.02 -5.49 -8.59
C ARG A 13 -8.59 -6.01 -8.78
N GLN A 14 -7.74 -5.98 -7.75
CA GLN A 14 -6.39 -6.56 -7.81
C GLN A 14 -6.37 -8.10 -7.83
N GLY A 15 -7.51 -8.79 -7.72
CA GLY A 15 -7.61 -10.23 -7.97
C GLY A 15 -6.91 -11.12 -6.92
N LYS A 16 -6.77 -10.65 -5.67
CA LYS A 16 -6.07 -11.39 -4.60
C LYS A 16 -6.97 -12.36 -3.80
N GLY A 17 -8.16 -12.66 -4.32
CA GLY A 17 -9.17 -13.55 -3.74
C GLY A 17 -10.40 -12.81 -3.21
N ASP A 18 -11.54 -13.51 -3.20
CA ASP A 18 -12.87 -12.94 -2.96
C ASP A 18 -13.10 -12.44 -1.52
N ASP A 19 -12.35 -13.01 -0.57
CA ASP A 19 -12.39 -12.65 0.86
C ASP A 19 -11.65 -11.33 1.19
N ARG A 20 -11.14 -10.59 0.19
CA ARG A 20 -10.36 -9.37 0.42
C ARG A 20 -11.13 -8.08 0.09
N PRO A 21 -10.87 -6.99 0.84
CA PRO A 21 -10.05 -6.95 2.06
C PRO A 21 -10.80 -7.56 3.26
N ILE A 22 -10.04 -8.10 4.22
CA ILE A 22 -10.61 -8.64 5.48
C ILE A 22 -11.13 -7.50 6.36
N ASN A 23 -10.36 -6.42 6.46
CA ASN A 23 -10.73 -5.20 7.18
C ASN A 23 -11.09 -4.13 6.14
N GLY A 24 -12.22 -3.45 6.33
CA GLY A 24 -12.66 -2.38 5.45
C GLY A 24 -11.72 -1.17 5.48
N LEU A 25 -11.94 -0.23 4.55
CA LEU A 25 -11.08 0.95 4.41
C LEU A 25 -10.97 1.75 5.71
N ALA A 26 -12.08 2.00 6.40
CA ALA A 26 -12.10 2.79 7.64
C ALA A 26 -11.21 2.17 8.72
N ASP A 27 -11.30 0.85 8.93
CA ASP A 27 -10.50 0.15 9.93
C ASP A 27 -9.01 0.13 9.56
N ARG A 28 -8.69 -0.12 8.28
CA ARG A 28 -7.31 -0.07 7.79
C ARG A 28 -6.72 1.32 7.95
N ALA A 29 -7.50 2.36 7.65
CA ALA A 29 -7.07 3.75 7.79
C ALA A 29 -6.83 4.12 9.26
N ALA A 30 -7.71 3.68 10.18
CA ALA A 30 -7.55 3.93 11.61
C ALA A 30 -6.25 3.31 12.16
N VAL A 31 -5.98 2.04 11.82
CA VAL A 31 -4.73 1.37 12.24
C VAL A 31 -3.51 2.08 11.67
N ALA A 32 -3.55 2.47 10.39
CA ALA A 32 -2.41 3.12 9.75
C ALA A 32 -2.18 4.55 10.30
N ALA A 33 -3.23 5.28 10.62
CA ALA A 33 -3.16 6.61 11.23
C ALA A 33 -2.67 6.58 12.68
N ALA A 34 -2.72 5.42 13.34
CA ALA A 34 -2.18 5.24 14.69
C ALA A 34 -0.65 5.04 14.71
N LEU A 35 0.01 4.88 13.55
CA LEU A 35 1.46 4.73 13.48
C LEU A 35 2.14 6.08 13.65
N ALA A 36 3.13 6.15 14.54
CA ALA A 36 3.83 7.39 14.88
C ALA A 36 4.51 8.08 13.68
N ASP A 37 4.93 7.30 12.66
CA ASP A 37 5.62 7.82 11.48
C ASP A 37 4.67 8.31 10.36
N VAL A 38 3.35 8.12 10.52
CA VAL A 38 2.33 8.50 9.54
C VAL A 38 1.73 9.85 9.94
N ASP A 39 1.91 10.87 9.09
CA ASP A 39 1.37 12.22 9.31
C ASP A 39 -0.05 12.35 8.77
N LEU A 40 -0.36 11.62 7.69
CA LEU A 40 -1.65 11.68 7.01
C LEU A 40 -1.96 10.33 6.36
N VAL A 41 -3.19 9.87 6.54
CA VAL A 41 -3.75 8.74 5.79
C VAL A 41 -4.76 9.28 4.77
N THR A 42 -4.63 8.82 3.54
CA THR A 42 -5.57 9.11 2.45
C THR A 42 -5.86 7.82 1.67
N TRP A 43 -6.70 7.89 0.64
CA TRP A 43 -7.07 6.74 -0.17
C TRP A 43 -7.34 7.09 -1.63
N PHE A 44 -7.39 6.06 -2.47
CA PHE A 44 -7.70 6.16 -3.90
C PHE A 44 -8.52 4.94 -4.34
N ASP A 45 -9.47 5.14 -5.25
CA ASP A 45 -10.30 4.05 -5.75
C ASP A 45 -9.70 3.41 -7.00
N GLU A 46 -8.85 4.10 -7.73
CA GLU A 46 -8.30 3.66 -9.02
C GLU A 46 -7.44 2.39 -8.89
N ASP A 47 -7.16 1.73 -10.02
CA ASP A 47 -6.34 0.50 -10.04
C ASP A 47 -4.88 0.76 -9.66
N THR A 48 -4.41 1.99 -9.87
CA THR A 48 -3.06 2.43 -9.52
C THR A 48 -3.11 3.80 -8.86
N PRO A 49 -2.14 4.16 -8.00
CA PRO A 49 -2.11 5.47 -7.35
C PRO A 49 -1.62 6.61 -8.26
N ALA A 50 -1.52 6.40 -9.58
CA ALA A 50 -0.87 7.34 -10.50
C ALA A 50 -1.48 8.76 -10.44
N GLU A 51 -2.81 8.84 -10.47
CA GLU A 51 -3.52 10.13 -10.41
C GLU A 51 -3.32 10.83 -9.07
N LEU A 52 -3.40 10.08 -7.97
CA LEU A 52 -3.15 10.64 -6.64
C LEU A 52 -1.70 11.13 -6.48
N ILE A 53 -0.73 10.39 -7.02
CA ILE A 53 0.68 10.81 -7.03
C ILE A 53 0.85 12.11 -7.82
N GLU A 54 0.14 12.27 -8.95
CA GLU A 54 0.20 13.51 -9.74
C GLU A 54 -0.49 14.69 -9.07
N GLN A 55 -1.52 14.44 -8.26
CA GLN A 55 -2.17 15.46 -7.43
C GLN A 55 -1.29 15.90 -6.26
N ILE A 56 -0.67 14.95 -5.55
CA ILE A 56 0.15 15.22 -4.36
C ILE A 56 1.53 15.75 -4.76
N LYS A 57 2.10 15.28 -5.87
CA LYS A 57 3.47 15.56 -6.34
C LYS A 57 4.51 15.39 -5.24
N PRO A 58 4.67 14.16 -4.69
CA PRO A 58 5.60 13.94 -3.60
C PRO A 58 7.05 14.20 -4.04
N ASP A 59 7.84 14.83 -3.16
CA ASP A 59 9.29 14.98 -3.39
C ASP A 59 10.03 13.64 -3.32
N ILE A 60 9.49 12.70 -2.54
CA ILE A 60 10.03 11.35 -2.36
C ILE A 60 8.90 10.33 -2.48
N LEU A 61 9.02 9.42 -3.45
CA LEU A 61 8.12 8.28 -3.63
C LEU A 61 8.81 6.99 -3.17
N VAL A 62 8.16 6.23 -2.29
CA VAL A 62 8.73 4.99 -1.75
C VAL A 62 7.81 3.82 -2.05
N LYS A 63 8.40 2.71 -2.50
CA LYS A 63 7.70 1.42 -2.65
C LYS A 63 8.42 0.34 -1.86
N GLY A 64 7.68 -0.38 -1.02
CA GLY A 64 8.20 -1.59 -0.36
C GLY A 64 8.32 -2.77 -1.32
N GLY A 65 9.40 -3.54 -1.16
CA GLY A 65 9.75 -4.74 -1.92
C GLY A 65 10.97 -4.54 -2.82
N ASP A 66 11.18 -5.52 -3.70
CA ASP A 66 12.31 -5.57 -4.62
C ASP A 66 11.85 -5.21 -6.04
N TRP A 67 11.36 -3.98 -6.21
CA TRP A 67 10.87 -3.48 -7.50
C TRP A 67 11.95 -2.65 -8.20
N PRO A 68 12.22 -2.86 -9.50
CA PRO A 68 12.94 -1.88 -10.29
C PRO A 68 12.23 -0.54 -10.22
N VAL A 69 12.98 0.55 -10.02
CA VAL A 69 12.42 1.90 -9.83
C VAL A 69 11.52 2.29 -11.00
N GLU A 70 11.90 1.90 -12.21
CA GLU A 70 11.20 2.20 -13.46
C GLU A 70 9.84 1.49 -13.54
N LYS A 71 9.61 0.46 -12.72
CA LYS A 71 8.34 -0.27 -12.63
C LYS A 71 7.42 0.25 -11.52
N ILE A 72 7.86 1.23 -10.73
CA ILE A 72 7.04 1.84 -9.68
C ILE A 72 6.11 2.87 -10.34
N VAL A 73 4.80 2.69 -10.15
CA VAL A 73 3.80 3.66 -10.63
C VAL A 73 4.10 5.05 -10.07
N GLY A 74 4.17 6.05 -10.94
CA GLY A 74 4.49 7.43 -10.57
C GLY A 74 5.98 7.77 -10.54
N ALA A 75 6.87 6.80 -10.81
CA ALA A 75 8.31 7.02 -10.76
C ALA A 75 8.79 8.02 -11.82
N GLU A 76 8.39 7.82 -13.09
CA GLU A 76 8.77 8.70 -14.20
C GLU A 76 8.38 10.16 -13.91
N GLN A 77 7.13 10.39 -13.52
CA GLN A 77 6.60 11.71 -13.23
C GLN A 77 7.32 12.36 -12.03
N THR A 78 7.61 11.58 -10.99
CA THR A 78 8.32 12.06 -9.80
C THR A 78 9.75 12.46 -10.15
N LEU A 79 10.47 11.64 -10.90
CA LEU A 79 11.85 11.90 -11.33
C LEU A 79 11.92 13.09 -12.29
N ALA A 80 10.97 13.21 -13.24
CA ALA A 80 10.90 14.31 -14.19
C ALA A 80 10.74 15.68 -13.50
N ARG A 81 10.15 15.71 -12.29
CA ARG A 81 10.03 16.92 -11.45
C ARG A 81 11.22 17.17 -10.53
N GLY A 82 12.26 16.32 -10.56
CA GLY A 82 13.42 16.42 -9.68
C GLY A 82 13.26 15.75 -8.31
N GLY A 83 12.17 14.99 -8.11
CA GLY A 83 11.96 14.17 -6.92
C GLY A 83 12.82 12.91 -6.92
N LYS A 84 12.67 12.09 -5.87
CA LYS A 84 13.41 10.83 -5.69
C LYS A 84 12.46 9.65 -5.58
N VAL A 85 12.91 8.49 -6.04
CA VAL A 85 12.13 7.24 -5.96
C VAL A 85 13.00 6.15 -5.35
N PHE A 86 12.47 5.46 -4.34
CA PHE A 86 13.18 4.39 -3.65
C PHE A 86 12.34 3.10 -3.62
N SER A 87 12.99 1.98 -3.94
CA SER A 87 12.49 0.65 -3.55
C SER A 87 13.17 0.23 -2.26
N ILE A 88 12.40 -0.05 -1.22
CA ILE A 88 12.93 -0.49 0.08
C ILE A 88 12.61 -1.96 0.33
N PRO A 89 13.59 -2.82 0.63
CA PRO A 89 13.34 -4.24 0.84
C PRO A 89 12.47 -4.47 2.07
N PHE A 90 11.61 -5.48 2.02
CA PHE A 90 10.86 -5.91 3.20
C PHE A 90 11.77 -6.71 4.14
N LEU A 91 12.02 -6.21 5.35
CA LEU A 91 12.82 -6.92 6.36
C LEU A 91 12.16 -8.20 6.86
N HIS A 92 10.83 -8.25 6.87
CA HIS A 92 10.05 -9.41 7.30
C HIS A 92 8.97 -9.75 6.27
N GLN A 93 8.94 -11.01 5.83
CA GLN A 93 7.85 -11.51 5.00
C GLN A 93 6.62 -11.78 5.87
N THR A 94 5.74 -10.79 5.97
CA THR A 94 4.44 -10.92 6.62
C THR A 94 3.34 -10.64 5.60
N SER A 95 2.39 -11.57 5.42
CA SER A 95 1.23 -11.34 4.57
C SER A 95 -0.06 -11.69 5.31
N THR A 96 -1.15 -11.00 4.97
CA THR A 96 -2.49 -11.30 5.52
C THR A 96 -2.86 -12.77 5.33
N THR A 97 -2.49 -13.37 4.19
CA THR A 97 -2.70 -14.80 3.92
C THR A 97 -1.97 -15.69 4.93
N GLN A 98 -0.70 -15.40 5.21
CA GLN A 98 0.07 -16.17 6.18
C GLN A 98 -0.47 -15.98 7.61
N THR A 99 -0.90 -14.77 7.97
CA THR A 99 -1.53 -14.50 9.26
C THR A 99 -2.83 -15.29 9.43
N LEU A 100 -3.71 -15.27 8.42
CA LEU A 100 -4.97 -16.04 8.45
C LEU A 100 -4.71 -17.55 8.52
N ALA A 101 -3.71 -18.06 7.79
CA ALA A 101 -3.33 -19.47 7.85
C ALA A 101 -2.88 -19.87 9.27
N LYS A 102 -2.08 -19.02 9.95
CA LYS A 102 -1.66 -19.24 11.34
C LYS A 102 -2.86 -19.28 12.29
N ILE A 103 -3.77 -18.30 12.19
CA ILE A 103 -4.98 -18.24 13.05
C ILE A 103 -5.83 -19.50 12.89
N ARG A 104 -6.15 -19.88 11.64
CA ARG A 104 -6.99 -21.07 11.34
C ARG A 104 -6.35 -22.40 11.76
N GLN A 105 -5.01 -22.47 11.83
CA GLN A 105 -4.31 -23.66 12.34
C GLN A 105 -4.42 -23.79 13.86
N THR A 106 -4.46 -22.66 14.58
CA THR A 106 -4.58 -22.65 16.04
C THR A 106 -5.98 -23.06 16.50
N GLU A 107 -7.04 -22.73 15.73
CA GLU A 107 -8.43 -23.10 16.04
C GLU A 107 -8.76 -24.58 15.85
N ARG A 108 -7.89 -25.35 15.18
CA ARG A 108 -8.08 -26.79 14.93
C ARG A 108 -7.44 -27.69 16.00
N LYS A 109 -6.83 -27.11 17.02
CA LYS A 109 -6.29 -27.81 18.20
C LYS A 109 -7.22 -27.64 19.38
#